data_AF-A0A453NS05-F1
#
_entry.id   AF-A0A453NS05-F1
#
_cell.length_a   1.000
_cell.length_b   1.000
_cell.length_c   1.000
_cell.angle_alpha   90.00
_cell.angle_beta   90.00
_cell.angle_gamma   90.00
#
_symmetry.space_group_name_H-M   'P 1'
#
loop_
_entity.id
_entity.type
_entity.pdbx_description
1 polymer ?
#
loop_
_entity_poly.entity_id
_entity_poly.type
_entity_poly.pdbx_seq_one_letter_code
_entity_poly.pdbx_strand_id
1 'polypeptide(L)'
;MMIVQVRAILLDPSCSGSGISTERLDHLLPSYSIDDQDDAGSSARIRKLSAFQRKALSHALSFPSVERLVYSTCSIHQAENEDVVSSVLPLASSLGFELATPFPQWMRRGLPVFDGAQHLLRTDPEDDLEGFFIALFVRKAAAADALEPSEDGGALGRKRKRACTTRSGGLRAFSSLRLSRMDVLCSIWGI
;
A
#
# COMPACT_ATOMS: atom_id res chain seq x y z
N MET A 1 -7.00 20.03 -28.30
CA MET A 1 -7.79 18.87 -27.83
C MET A 1 -7.41 18.62 -26.38
N MET A 2 -8.22 19.07 -25.42
CA MET A 2 -7.99 18.76 -24.00
C MET A 2 -8.35 17.29 -23.79
N ILE A 3 -7.34 16.46 -23.56
CA ILE A 3 -7.55 15.07 -23.16
C ILE A 3 -8.02 15.14 -21.70
N VAL A 4 -9.21 14.61 -21.42
CA VAL A 4 -9.71 14.51 -20.04
C VAL A 4 -8.75 13.56 -19.31
N GLN A 5 -8.05 14.09 -18.30
CA GLN A 5 -7.12 13.31 -17.50
C GLN A 5 -7.86 12.71 -16.30
N VAL A 6 -7.86 11.38 -16.19
CA VAL A 6 -8.39 10.67 -15.02
C VAL A 6 -7.42 10.87 -13.86
N ARG A 7 -7.92 11.47 -12.77
CA ARG A 7 -7.13 11.80 -11.56
C ARG A 7 -7.36 10.82 -10.41
N ALA A 8 -8.53 10.19 -10.38
CA ALA A 8 -8.89 9.20 -9.38
C ALA A 8 -9.62 8.02 -10.01
N ILE A 9 -9.41 6.83 -9.45
CA ILE A 9 -10.10 5.59 -9.86
C ILE A 9 -10.70 4.95 -8.62
N LEU A 10 -11.98 4.57 -8.70
CA LEU A 10 -12.61 3.61 -7.81
C LEU A 10 -12.68 2.27 -8.56
N LEU A 11 -11.95 1.28 -8.07
CA LEU A 11 -11.92 -0.06 -8.62
C LEU A 11 -12.65 -1.01 -7.66
N ASP A 12 -13.88 -1.35 -8.04
CA ASP A 12 -14.73 -2.32 -7.36
C ASP A 12 -15.02 -3.49 -8.30
N PRO A 13 -14.06 -4.44 -8.46
CA PRO A 13 -14.20 -5.55 -9.36
C PRO A 13 -15.10 -6.64 -8.77
N SER A 14 -15.57 -7.55 -9.62
CA SER A 14 -16.31 -8.72 -9.16
C SER A 14 -15.53 -9.52 -8.11
N CYS A 15 -16.15 -9.68 -6.95
CA CYS A 15 -15.72 -10.49 -5.81
C CYS A 15 -16.51 -11.81 -5.74
N SER A 16 -16.09 -12.72 -4.86
CA SER A 16 -16.91 -13.88 -4.48
C SER A 16 -18.28 -13.49 -3.90
N GLY A 17 -18.37 -12.32 -3.24
CA GLY A 17 -19.59 -11.89 -2.56
C GLY A 17 -19.78 -12.49 -1.17
N SER A 18 -18.72 -13.04 -0.57
CA SER A 18 -18.79 -13.71 0.74
C SER A 18 -19.12 -12.78 1.92
N GLY A 19 -18.98 -11.47 1.75
CA GLY A 19 -19.26 -10.48 2.79
C GLY A 19 -20.73 -10.10 2.98
N ILE A 20 -21.62 -10.41 2.02
CA ILE A 20 -23.03 -9.99 2.03
C ILE A 20 -24.00 -11.14 2.37
N SER A 21 -23.50 -12.11 3.14
CA SER A 21 -24.15 -13.40 3.41
C SER A 21 -25.45 -13.29 4.22
N THR A 22 -25.67 -12.20 4.95
CA THR A 22 -26.85 -11.99 5.81
C THR A 22 -28.10 -11.57 5.04
N GLU A 23 -27.99 -10.77 3.98
CA GLU A 23 -29.17 -10.23 3.27
C GLU A 23 -29.66 -11.12 2.12
N ARG A 24 -28.83 -12.01 1.58
CA ARG A 24 -29.23 -12.77 0.38
C ARG A 24 -30.20 -13.93 0.61
N LEU A 25 -30.41 -14.37 1.86
CA LEU A 25 -31.24 -15.55 2.16
C LEU A 25 -30.84 -16.80 1.36
N ASP A 26 -29.66 -16.81 0.73
CA ASP A 26 -29.20 -17.85 -0.20
C ASP A 26 -29.11 -19.20 0.50
N HIS A 27 -28.86 -19.20 1.81
CA HIS A 27 -28.90 -20.37 2.69
C HIS A 27 -30.25 -21.09 2.76
N LEU A 28 -31.32 -20.50 2.25
CA LEU A 28 -32.64 -21.11 2.12
C LEU A 28 -32.91 -21.72 0.73
N LEU A 29 -32.01 -21.53 -0.23
CA LEU A 29 -32.16 -22.13 -1.56
C LEU A 29 -31.69 -23.60 -1.54
N PRO A 30 -32.44 -24.55 -2.13
CA PRO A 30 -32.01 -25.95 -2.26
C PRO A 30 -30.69 -26.14 -3.03
N SER A 31 -30.29 -25.13 -3.81
CA SER A 31 -29.01 -25.04 -4.51
C SER A 31 -27.87 -24.53 -3.64
N TYR A 32 -28.17 -23.99 -2.46
CA TYR A 32 -27.25 -23.83 -1.34
C TYR A 32 -27.23 -25.17 -0.59
N SER A 33 -26.86 -26.22 -1.31
CA SER A 33 -26.31 -27.37 -0.64
C SER A 33 -25.11 -26.89 0.17
N ILE A 34 -24.92 -27.51 1.33
CA ILE A 34 -23.72 -27.45 2.16
C ILE A 34 -22.57 -28.14 1.39
N ASP A 35 -22.38 -27.76 0.13
CA ASP A 35 -21.34 -28.18 -0.80
C ASP A 35 -20.22 -27.13 -0.85
N ASP A 36 -20.07 -26.34 0.22
CA ASP A 36 -18.77 -25.90 0.72
C ASP A 36 -17.81 -27.08 1.04
N GLN A 37 -18.21 -28.32 0.71
CA GLN A 37 -17.34 -29.50 0.63
C GLN A 37 -16.68 -29.72 -0.74
N ASP A 38 -16.94 -28.89 -1.75
CA ASP A 38 -16.08 -28.82 -2.95
C ASP A 38 -15.09 -27.65 -2.79
N ASP A 39 -14.29 -27.70 -1.72
CA ASP A 39 -13.22 -26.73 -1.37
C ASP A 39 -12.35 -26.43 -2.60
N ALA A 40 -12.10 -27.42 -3.45
CA ALA A 40 -11.38 -27.26 -4.70
C ALA A 40 -12.10 -26.34 -5.71
N GLY A 41 -13.42 -26.46 -5.86
CA GLY A 41 -14.23 -25.67 -6.79
C GLY A 41 -14.41 -24.21 -6.35
N SER A 42 -14.72 -24.01 -5.07
CA SER A 42 -14.79 -22.68 -4.45
C SER A 42 -13.43 -21.98 -4.48
N SER A 43 -12.37 -22.68 -4.08
CA SER A 43 -10.98 -22.19 -4.16
C SER A 43 -10.56 -21.87 -5.59
N ALA A 44 -10.93 -22.70 -6.58
CA ALA A 44 -10.63 -22.43 -7.99
C ALA A 44 -11.33 -21.17 -8.51
N ARG A 45 -12.58 -20.92 -8.10
CA ARG A 45 -13.30 -19.69 -8.43
C ARG A 45 -12.63 -18.47 -7.80
N ILE A 46 -12.33 -18.52 -6.50
CA ILE A 46 -11.64 -17.44 -5.77
C ILE A 46 -10.30 -17.11 -6.44
N ARG A 47 -9.51 -18.12 -6.82
CA ARG A 47 -8.22 -17.93 -7.52
C ARG A 47 -8.38 -17.24 -8.87
N LYS A 48 -9.41 -17.59 -9.65
CA LYS A 48 -9.70 -16.94 -10.94
C LYS A 48 -10.10 -15.48 -10.75
N LEU A 49 -10.96 -15.21 -9.75
CA LEU A 49 -11.38 -13.85 -9.40
C LEU A 49 -10.19 -13.02 -8.93
N SER A 50 -9.36 -13.53 -8.01
CA SER A 50 -8.18 -12.80 -7.53
C SER A 50 -7.14 -12.55 -8.63
N ALA A 51 -6.98 -13.48 -9.58
CA ALA A 51 -6.15 -13.23 -10.77
C ALA A 51 -6.69 -12.09 -11.64
N PHE A 52 -8.00 -12.04 -11.86
CA PHE A 52 -8.64 -10.94 -12.58
C PHE A 52 -8.50 -9.60 -11.83
N GLN A 53 -8.76 -9.60 -10.53
CA GLN A 53 -8.66 -8.43 -9.65
C GLN A 53 -7.23 -7.84 -9.67
N ARG A 54 -6.20 -8.70 -9.57
CA ARG A 54 -4.79 -8.28 -9.70
C ARG A 54 -4.49 -7.61 -11.04
N LYS A 55 -5.00 -8.18 -12.14
CA LYS A 55 -4.82 -7.61 -13.49
C LYS A 55 -5.51 -6.25 -13.61
N ALA A 56 -6.74 -6.13 -13.12
CA ALA A 56 -7.50 -4.89 -13.13
C ALA A 56 -6.81 -3.79 -12.29
N LEU A 57 -6.34 -4.14 -11.09
CA LEU A 57 -5.65 -3.21 -10.19
C LEU A 57 -4.31 -2.75 -10.77
N SER A 58 -3.52 -3.68 -11.34
CA SER A 58 -2.28 -3.35 -12.02
C SER A 58 -2.50 -2.41 -13.22
N HIS A 59 -3.58 -2.65 -13.98
CA HIS A 59 -3.93 -1.78 -15.10
C HIS A 59 -4.36 -0.39 -14.62
N ALA A 60 -5.18 -0.31 -13.59
CA ALA A 60 -5.63 0.97 -13.02
C ALA A 60 -4.47 1.80 -12.46
N LEU A 61 -3.46 1.18 -11.84
CA LEU A 61 -2.23 1.85 -11.39
C LEU A 61 -1.40 2.43 -12.54
N SER A 62 -1.48 1.83 -13.75
CA SER A 62 -0.69 2.26 -14.91
C SER A 62 -1.18 3.56 -15.57
N PHE A 63 -2.32 4.11 -15.13
CA PHE A 63 -2.83 5.37 -15.67
C PHE A 63 -1.91 6.54 -15.29
N PRO A 64 -1.45 7.35 -16.25
CA PRO A 64 -0.38 8.33 -16.03
C PRO A 64 -0.79 9.48 -15.12
N SER A 65 -2.05 9.94 -15.21
CA SER A 65 -2.54 11.10 -14.47
C SER A 65 -3.23 10.75 -13.15
N VAL A 66 -3.36 9.46 -12.82
CA VAL A 66 -4.05 8.99 -11.60
C VAL A 66 -3.18 9.27 -10.38
N GLU A 67 -3.79 9.88 -9.38
CA GLU A 67 -3.16 10.23 -8.11
C GLU A 67 -3.75 9.45 -6.94
N ARG A 68 -5.01 9.05 -7.03
CA ARG A 68 -5.69 8.25 -6.01
C ARG A 68 -6.39 7.06 -6.64
N LEU A 69 -6.16 5.90 -6.09
CA LEU A 69 -6.85 4.68 -6.49
C LEU A 69 -7.39 4.00 -5.25
N VAL A 70 -8.70 3.78 -5.24
CA VAL A 70 -9.37 2.98 -4.22
C VAL A 70 -9.66 1.62 -4.82
N TYR A 71 -9.23 0.57 -4.14
CA TYR A 71 -9.60 -0.80 -4.43
C TYR A 71 -10.54 -1.27 -3.33
N SER A 72 -11.70 -1.78 -3.72
CA SER A 72 -12.69 -2.31 -2.78
C SER A 72 -13.19 -3.69 -3.20
N THR A 73 -13.62 -4.47 -2.22
CA THR A 73 -14.31 -5.74 -2.45
C THR A 73 -15.36 -5.99 -1.37
N CYS A 74 -16.35 -6.79 -1.74
CA CYS A 74 -17.40 -7.37 -0.91
C CYS A 74 -17.04 -8.78 -0.39
N SER A 75 -15.76 -9.02 -0.09
CA SER A 75 -15.24 -10.36 0.25
C SER A 75 -14.54 -10.36 1.60
N ILE A 76 -14.72 -11.44 2.35
CA ILE A 76 -13.95 -11.72 3.58
C ILE A 76 -12.66 -12.50 3.30
N HIS A 77 -12.45 -12.99 2.07
CA HIS A 77 -11.31 -13.85 1.76
C HIS A 77 -10.02 -13.05 1.53
N GLN A 78 -8.97 -13.41 2.27
CA GLN A 78 -7.63 -12.83 2.11
C GLN A 78 -7.10 -12.91 0.67
N ALA A 79 -7.42 -14.01 -0.03
CA ALA A 79 -6.99 -14.26 -1.40
C ALA A 79 -7.51 -13.21 -2.40
N GLU A 80 -8.63 -12.57 -2.12
CA GLU A 80 -9.19 -11.47 -2.92
C GLU A 80 -8.77 -10.10 -2.39
N ASN A 81 -8.24 -10.02 -1.18
CA ASN A 81 -8.02 -8.75 -0.47
C ASN A 81 -6.52 -8.49 -0.32
N GLU A 82 -5.95 -8.90 0.81
CA GLU A 82 -4.55 -8.62 1.14
C GLU A 82 -3.57 -9.26 0.15
N ASP A 83 -3.85 -10.45 -0.37
CA ASP A 83 -2.97 -11.11 -1.34
C ASP A 83 -2.94 -10.38 -2.68
N VAL A 84 -4.09 -9.82 -3.10
CA VAL A 84 -4.19 -8.99 -4.30
C VAL A 84 -3.37 -7.72 -4.13
N VAL A 85 -3.57 -7.01 -3.01
CA VAL A 85 -2.81 -5.80 -2.68
C VAL A 85 -1.32 -6.09 -2.60
N SER A 86 -0.92 -7.10 -1.82
CA SER A 86 0.47 -7.50 -1.64
C SER A 86 1.16 -7.78 -2.96
N SER A 87 0.48 -8.44 -3.90
CA SER A 87 1.05 -8.77 -5.20
C SER A 87 1.33 -7.56 -6.10
N VAL A 88 0.56 -6.47 -5.94
CA VAL A 88 0.72 -5.25 -6.75
C VAL A 88 1.59 -4.19 -6.08
N LEU A 89 1.90 -4.31 -4.79
CA LEU A 89 2.70 -3.32 -4.05
C LEU A 89 4.06 -2.99 -4.68
N PRO A 90 4.84 -3.96 -5.19
CA PRO A 90 6.10 -3.65 -5.87
C PRO A 90 5.87 -2.80 -7.13
N LEU A 91 4.82 -3.10 -7.90
CA LEU A 91 4.44 -2.31 -9.07
C LEU A 91 3.98 -0.90 -8.65
N ALA A 92 3.08 -0.80 -7.67
CA ALA A 92 2.58 0.46 -7.13
C ALA A 92 3.75 1.36 -6.68
N SER A 93 4.69 0.81 -5.92
CA SER A 93 5.87 1.52 -5.43
C SER A 93 6.76 2.03 -6.57
N SER A 94 6.99 1.22 -7.62
CA SER A 94 7.77 1.65 -8.79
C SER A 94 7.08 2.77 -9.60
N LEU A 95 5.75 2.84 -9.52
CA LEU A 95 4.95 3.92 -10.10
C LEU A 95 4.77 5.12 -9.15
N GLY A 96 5.40 5.09 -7.97
CA GLY A 96 5.35 6.17 -6.98
C GLY A 96 4.08 6.19 -6.14
N PHE A 97 3.31 5.11 -6.09
CA PHE A 97 2.17 4.97 -5.19
C PHE A 97 2.58 4.37 -3.84
N GLU A 98 1.88 4.77 -2.79
CA GLU A 98 1.95 4.19 -1.46
C GLU A 98 0.55 3.91 -0.91
N LEU A 99 0.45 3.01 0.06
CA LEU A 99 -0.78 2.80 0.80
C LEU A 99 -0.99 3.93 1.79
N ALA A 100 -2.16 4.56 1.75
CA ALA A 100 -2.60 5.53 2.74
C ALA A 100 -3.65 4.89 3.66
N THR A 101 -3.78 5.39 4.89
CA THR A 101 -4.80 4.92 5.84
C THR A 101 -6.14 5.62 5.59
N PRO A 102 -7.14 4.98 4.96
CA PRO A 102 -8.49 5.53 4.94
C PRO A 102 -9.09 5.43 6.35
N PHE A 103 -9.88 6.43 6.74
CA PHE A 103 -10.58 6.47 8.04
C PHE A 103 -9.70 6.07 9.24
N PRO A 104 -8.74 6.92 9.66
CA PRO A 104 -7.77 6.57 10.70
C PRO A 104 -8.38 6.13 12.05
N GLN A 105 -9.59 6.59 12.36
CA GLN A 105 -10.34 6.24 13.57
C GLN A 105 -11.04 4.88 13.51
N TRP A 106 -11.15 4.28 12.32
CA TRP A 106 -11.64 2.91 12.18
C TRP A 106 -10.73 1.99 13.01
N MET A 107 -11.23 0.92 13.61
CA MET A 107 -10.39 0.07 14.47
C MET A 107 -9.85 -1.15 13.73
N ARG A 108 -10.71 -1.85 12.98
CA ARG A 108 -10.37 -3.08 12.28
C ARG A 108 -9.52 -2.79 11.04
N ARG A 109 -8.41 -3.51 10.85
CA ARG A 109 -7.49 -3.31 9.72
C ARG A 109 -7.32 -4.59 8.90
N GLY A 110 -6.56 -4.50 7.82
CA GLY A 110 -6.14 -5.67 7.05
C GLY A 110 -5.39 -6.68 7.92
N LEU A 111 -5.44 -7.94 7.50
CA LEU A 111 -4.69 -9.01 8.15
C LEU A 111 -3.18 -8.75 8.05
N PRO A 112 -2.38 -9.04 9.09
CA PRO A 112 -0.95 -8.72 9.13
C PRO A 112 -0.11 -9.70 8.30
N VAL A 113 -0.41 -9.79 7.00
CA VAL A 113 0.25 -10.70 6.06
C VAL A 113 1.43 -10.05 5.32
N PHE A 114 1.52 -8.72 5.34
CA PHE A 114 2.64 -7.95 4.81
C PHE A 114 2.80 -6.62 5.56
N ASP A 115 4.00 -6.02 5.47
CA ASP A 115 4.29 -4.70 6.07
C ASP A 115 3.48 -3.58 5.40
N GLY A 116 2.57 -2.95 6.15
CA GLY A 116 1.66 -1.95 5.61
C GLY A 116 0.20 -2.38 5.58
N ALA A 117 -0.12 -3.62 5.96
CA ALA A 117 -1.49 -4.11 6.06
C ALA A 117 -2.36 -3.28 7.05
N GLN A 118 -1.74 -2.59 8.02
CA GLN A 118 -2.41 -1.65 8.92
C GLN A 118 -3.00 -0.40 8.22
N HIS A 119 -2.66 -0.18 6.95
CA HIS A 119 -3.26 0.87 6.12
C HIS A 119 -4.53 0.39 5.39
N LEU A 120 -4.84 -0.90 5.45
CA LEU A 120 -6.03 -1.49 4.82
C LEU A 120 -7.20 -1.46 5.78
N LEU A 121 -8.41 -1.30 5.26
CA LEU A 121 -9.63 -1.32 6.05
C LEU A 121 -10.38 -2.63 5.81
N ARG A 122 -10.85 -3.25 6.89
CA ARG A 122 -11.78 -4.37 6.88
C ARG A 122 -13.00 -4.06 7.71
N THR A 123 -14.11 -4.61 7.28
CA THR A 123 -15.36 -4.75 8.01
C THR A 123 -15.72 -6.23 7.96
N ASP A 124 -16.32 -6.75 9.02
CA ASP A 124 -16.71 -8.15 9.12
C ASP A 124 -18.10 -8.22 9.76
N PRO A 125 -18.88 -9.28 9.46
CA PRO A 125 -20.11 -9.61 10.18
C PRO A 125 -20.01 -9.55 11.71
N GLU A 126 -18.85 -9.80 12.30
CA GLU A 126 -18.66 -9.68 13.75
C GLU A 126 -18.86 -8.26 14.31
N ASP A 127 -18.73 -7.21 13.48
CA ASP A 127 -18.98 -5.83 13.88
C ASP A 127 -20.44 -5.38 13.59
N ASP A 128 -21.36 -6.33 13.35
CA ASP A 128 -22.72 -6.10 12.83
C ASP A 128 -22.72 -5.35 11.49
N LEU A 129 -21.69 -5.56 10.66
CA LEU A 129 -21.50 -4.92 9.35
C LEU A 129 -21.30 -5.97 8.26
N GLU A 130 -21.59 -5.59 7.02
CA GLU A 130 -21.25 -6.45 5.87
C GLU A 130 -19.73 -6.60 5.74
N GLY A 131 -19.29 -7.76 5.24
CA GLY A 131 -17.88 -8.02 4.93
C GLY A 131 -17.40 -7.18 3.75
N PHE A 132 -16.66 -6.12 4.04
CA PHE A 132 -16.13 -5.19 3.04
C PHE A 132 -14.65 -4.89 3.30
N PHE A 133 -13.91 -4.70 2.21
CA PHE A 133 -12.48 -4.40 2.24
C PHE A 133 -12.15 -3.16 1.41
N ILE A 134 -11.22 -2.33 1.89
CA ILE A 134 -10.75 -1.14 1.18
C ILE A 134 -9.23 -1.01 1.28
N ALA A 135 -8.59 -0.77 0.14
CA ALA A 135 -7.20 -0.32 0.03
C ALA A 135 -7.13 1.02 -0.72
N LEU A 136 -6.44 2.00 -0.14
CA LEU A 136 -6.24 3.31 -0.75
C LEU A 136 -4.78 3.47 -1.17
N PHE A 137 -4.56 3.63 -2.47
CA PHE A 137 -3.26 4.00 -3.04
C PHE A 137 -3.23 5.48 -3.35
N VAL A 138 -2.18 6.16 -2.91
CA VAL A 138 -1.94 7.58 -3.20
C VAL A 138 -0.58 7.72 -3.87
N ARG A 139 -0.53 8.46 -4.98
CA ARG A 139 0.72 8.79 -5.64
C ARG A 139 1.45 9.83 -4.81
N LYS A 140 2.71 9.56 -4.44
CA LYS A 140 3.60 10.57 -3.88
C LYS A 140 3.67 11.72 -4.87
N ALA A 141 3.32 12.91 -4.42
CA ALA A 141 3.70 14.09 -5.17
C ALA A 141 5.22 14.01 -5.34
N ALA A 142 5.70 14.01 -6.58
CA ALA A 142 7.08 14.40 -6.81
C ALA A 142 7.25 15.71 -6.05
N ALA A 143 8.31 15.86 -5.25
CA ALA A 143 8.63 17.09 -4.58
C ALA A 143 8.84 18.18 -5.65
N ALA A 144 7.73 18.75 -6.13
CA ALA A 144 7.67 19.91 -6.96
C ALA A 144 7.81 21.08 -6.00
N ASP A 145 9.00 21.66 -6.03
CA ASP A 145 9.36 22.94 -5.44
C ASP A 145 9.24 23.07 -3.92
N ALA A 146 10.19 22.45 -3.21
CA ALA A 146 10.74 23.09 -2.01
C ALA A 146 11.54 24.34 -2.44
N LEU A 147 10.83 25.36 -2.92
CA LEU A 147 11.33 26.74 -2.92
C LEU A 147 11.11 27.28 -1.52
N GLU A 148 12.12 27.09 -0.68
CA GLU A 148 12.28 27.86 0.55
C GLU A 148 12.11 29.36 0.21
N PRO A 149 11.21 30.10 0.88
CA PRO A 149 11.21 31.55 0.80
C PRO A 149 12.49 32.04 1.46
N SER A 150 13.46 32.44 0.64
CA SER A 150 14.60 33.21 1.13
C SER A 150 14.10 34.59 1.54
N GLU A 151 14.12 34.87 2.85
CA GLU A 151 13.91 36.21 3.38
C GLU A 151 15.11 37.08 2.98
N ASP A 152 14.93 37.89 1.93
CA ASP A 152 15.85 38.97 1.56
C ASP A 152 15.65 40.15 2.52
N GLY A 153 16.48 40.19 3.56
CA GLY A 153 16.68 41.34 4.44
C GLY A 153 18.08 41.90 4.25
N GLY A 154 18.24 42.86 3.33
CA GLY A 154 19.52 43.51 3.06
C GLY A 154 20.06 44.34 4.24
N ALA A 155 21.35 44.19 4.53
CA ALA A 155 22.15 45.24 5.18
C ALA A 155 23.65 45.07 4.87
N LEU A 156 24.26 46.16 4.41
CA LEU A 156 25.67 46.30 4.03
C LEU A 156 26.64 46.04 5.19
N GLY A 157 27.76 45.36 4.90
CA GLY A 157 28.86 45.18 5.85
C GLY A 157 30.17 44.73 5.20
N ARG A 158 30.91 45.69 4.65
CA ARG A 158 32.19 45.54 3.94
C ARG A 158 33.34 45.22 4.92
N LYS A 159 34.12 44.14 4.70
CA LYS A 159 35.56 44.08 5.05
C LYS A 159 36.28 42.91 4.36
N ARG A 160 37.47 43.24 3.83
CA ARG A 160 38.38 42.41 3.02
C ARG A 160 39.41 41.68 3.89
N LYS A 161 39.91 40.53 3.42
CA LYS A 161 41.30 39.99 3.46
C LYS A 161 41.27 38.56 2.84
N ARG A 162 41.79 38.29 1.63
CA ARG A 162 43.17 37.83 1.26
C ARG A 162 43.66 36.66 2.15
N ALA A 163 44.17 35.50 1.69
CA ALA A 163 44.76 35.06 0.43
C ALA A 163 45.02 33.51 0.39
N CYS A 164 45.49 33.04 -0.78
CA CYS A 164 46.45 31.93 -1.04
C CYS A 164 45.92 30.47 -1.08
N THR A 165 45.69 29.82 -2.23
CA THR A 165 46.60 29.12 -3.20
C THR A 165 47.29 27.84 -2.67
N THR A 166 46.99 26.66 -3.26
CA THR A 166 47.90 25.77 -4.01
C THR A 166 47.40 24.30 -4.10
N ARG A 167 48.00 23.58 -5.05
CA ARG A 167 47.65 22.33 -5.76
C ARG A 167 48.04 21.03 -5.05
N SER A 168 47.60 19.93 -5.69
CA SER A 168 48.15 18.55 -5.71
C SER A 168 47.78 17.70 -4.49
N GLY A 169 47.35 16.44 -4.60
CA GLY A 169 47.55 15.40 -5.60
C GLY A 169 48.13 14.19 -4.85
N GLY A 170 47.55 12.99 -5.00
CA GLY A 170 48.20 11.78 -4.47
C GLY A 170 47.28 10.67 -3.97
N LEU A 171 47.48 9.49 -4.57
CA LEU A 171 46.83 8.20 -4.38
C LEU A 171 47.12 7.52 -3.02
N ARG A 172 46.38 6.39 -2.84
CA ARG A 172 46.64 5.16 -2.02
C ARG A 172 46.03 5.20 -0.62
N ALA A 173 45.57 4.11 -0.02
CA ALA A 173 45.26 2.73 -0.42
C ALA A 173 44.55 2.08 0.79
N PHE A 174 43.81 0.99 0.52
CA PHE A 174 43.53 -0.18 1.38
C PHE A 174 43.80 -0.12 2.90
N SER A 175 42.80 -0.57 3.68
CA SER A 175 42.89 -1.79 4.49
C SER A 175 41.52 -2.04 5.16
N SER A 176 40.92 -3.20 4.90
CA SER A 176 40.93 -4.40 5.76
C SER A 176 39.88 -4.38 6.86
N LEU A 177 38.92 -5.30 6.69
CA LEU A 177 38.23 -6.10 7.71
C LEU A 177 38.44 -5.72 9.18
N ARG A 178 37.32 -5.61 9.91
CA ARG A 178 37.15 -6.43 11.11
C ARG A 178 35.69 -6.76 11.40
N LEU A 179 35.54 -8.04 11.65
CA LEU A 179 34.37 -8.83 11.97
C LEU A 179 34.04 -8.72 13.47
N SER A 180 32.77 -8.94 13.79
CA SER A 180 32.22 -9.45 15.07
C SER A 180 32.09 -8.47 16.24
N ARG A 181 30.86 -8.31 16.72
CA ARG A 181 30.41 -8.97 17.97
C ARG A 181 28.89 -9.00 18.07
N MET A 182 28.36 -10.23 18.02
CA MET A 182 27.09 -10.62 18.63
C MET A 182 27.39 -10.85 20.11
N ASP A 183 26.55 -10.30 21.00
CA ASP A 183 26.34 -10.61 22.42
C ASP A 183 25.29 -9.56 22.89
N VAL A 184 24.28 -9.78 23.72
CA VAL A 184 23.79 -10.91 24.52
C VAL A 184 22.37 -10.52 24.95
N LEU A 185 21.56 -11.55 25.16
CA LEU A 185 20.20 -11.57 25.72
C LEU A 185 20.02 -10.83 27.07
N CYS A 186 18.75 -10.50 27.33
CA CYS A 186 17.98 -10.97 28.50
C CYS A 186 17.45 -9.90 29.48
N SER A 187 16.14 -10.02 29.74
CA SER A 187 15.36 -9.53 30.89
C SER A 187 15.11 -8.02 30.91
N ILE A 188 13.87 -7.55 31.10
CA ILE A 188 13.13 -7.65 32.36
C ILE A 188 11.62 -7.59 32.10
N TRP A 189 10.90 -8.62 32.58
CA TRP A 189 9.47 -8.58 32.88
C TRP A 189 9.23 -7.69 34.12
N GLY A 190 8.17 -6.91 34.10
CA GLY A 190 7.72 -6.12 35.25
C GLY A 190 6.20 -6.08 35.31
N ILE A 191 5.67 -6.89 36.25
CA ILE A 191 4.30 -6.96 36.79
C ILE A 191 3.31 -7.80 35.99
#